data_AF-A0A8H7CPH7-F1
#
_entry.id   AF-A0A8H7CPH7-F1
#
_cell.length_a   1.000
_cell.length_b   1.000
_cell.length_c   1.000
_cell.angle_alpha   90.00
_cell.angle_beta   90.00
_cell.angle_gamma   90.00
#
_symmetry.space_group_name_H-M   'P 1'
#
loop_
_entity.id
_entity.type
_entity.pdbx_description
1 polymer ?
#
loop_
_entity_poly.entity_id
_entity_poly.type
_entity_poly.pdbx_seq_one_letter_code
_entity_poly.pdbx_strand_id
1 'polypeptide(L)'
;MPKSESQASKKPAHSALGAPSQHNQPSRKGKKAWRKNVDLQEVEAGIEELRAEERATGTFLHKQQDDQLFVIDVKGDEKIRSSLPKFKASELTSTKILAQRSAVPAVVSRTTTAKKRKSPLSSEDKNRLLRMSKRPRKGPFNSVVDPTEFGAGSATLELSEAVKNSGAYDPWAPAEEVEEIKDGLETVQPKKVKVPVHSHPRDKIEVPAILEPHQGTSYNPPAVAHQELLLKAHEIEEKRVEKAAKLAETKAKN
;
A
#
# COMPACT_ATOMS: atom_id res chain seq x y z
N MET A 1 6.56 34.17 -42.32
CA MET A 1 6.07 32.78 -42.37
C MET A 1 7.27 31.85 -42.47
N PRO A 2 7.72 31.21 -41.37
CA PRO A 2 8.81 30.24 -41.45
C PRO A 2 8.32 28.95 -42.13
N LYS A 3 9.06 28.48 -43.13
CA LYS A 3 8.82 27.20 -43.83
C LYS A 3 9.14 26.06 -42.87
N SER A 4 8.17 25.21 -42.58
CA SER A 4 8.38 23.96 -41.85
C SER A 4 9.16 22.98 -42.73
N GLU A 5 10.45 22.80 -42.44
CA GLU A 5 11.25 21.73 -43.03
C GLU A 5 10.74 20.39 -42.50
N SER A 6 10.08 19.61 -43.36
CA SER A 6 9.73 18.23 -43.06
C SER A 6 11.01 17.40 -42.97
N GLN A 7 11.48 17.10 -41.76
CA GLN A 7 12.58 16.17 -41.58
C GLN A 7 12.14 14.79 -42.06
N ALA A 8 12.61 14.39 -43.24
CA ALA A 8 12.42 13.04 -43.73
C ALA A 8 13.22 12.08 -42.82
N SER A 9 12.50 11.26 -42.05
CA SER A 9 13.09 10.24 -41.18
C SER A 9 13.97 9.30 -42.01
N LYS A 10 15.27 9.24 -41.71
CA LYS A 10 16.21 8.33 -42.37
C LYS A 10 15.81 6.88 -42.06
N LYS A 11 15.61 6.08 -43.11
CA LYS A 11 15.34 4.65 -42.96
C LYS A 11 16.57 3.93 -42.39
N PRO A 12 16.39 2.98 -41.47
CA PRO A 12 17.51 2.25 -40.88
C PRO A 12 18.22 1.40 -41.93
N ALA A 13 19.55 1.50 -41.99
CA ALA A 13 20.37 0.73 -42.94
C ALA A 13 20.48 -0.76 -42.58
N HIS A 14 20.27 -1.10 -41.30
CA HIS A 14 20.39 -2.46 -40.75
C HIS A 14 19.05 -2.94 -40.18
N SER A 15 18.80 -4.25 -40.26
CA SER A 15 17.66 -4.88 -39.60
C SER A 15 17.94 -5.01 -38.09
N ALA A 16 16.92 -4.81 -37.26
CA ALA A 16 17.05 -5.01 -35.81
C ALA A 16 17.13 -6.50 -35.42
N LEU A 17 16.64 -7.39 -36.29
CA LEU A 17 16.50 -8.83 -36.06
C LEU A 17 17.72 -9.65 -36.53
N GLY A 18 18.83 -8.98 -36.90
CA GLY A 18 20.08 -9.63 -37.30
C GLY A 18 20.12 -10.17 -38.74
N ALA A 19 19.09 -9.93 -39.55
CA ALA A 19 19.11 -10.23 -40.98
C ALA A 19 20.10 -9.34 -41.75
N PRO A 20 20.79 -9.85 -42.79
CA PRO A 20 21.76 -9.08 -43.57
C PRO A 20 21.12 -7.82 -44.18
N SER A 21 21.83 -6.69 -44.13
CA SER A 21 21.30 -5.37 -44.49
C SER A 21 20.91 -5.27 -45.97
N GLN A 22 19.61 -5.41 -46.26
CA GLN A 22 19.09 -5.35 -47.63
C GLN A 22 18.78 -3.91 -48.10
N HIS A 23 18.49 -2.99 -47.18
CA HIS A 23 17.91 -1.66 -47.45
C HIS A 23 18.89 -0.54 -47.86
N ASN A 24 20.15 -0.86 -48.15
CA ASN A 24 21.20 0.14 -48.37
C ASN A 24 21.18 0.79 -49.78
N GLN A 25 20.08 0.68 -50.53
CA GLN A 25 19.97 1.23 -51.89
C GLN A 25 18.80 2.21 -52.02
N PRO A 26 19.07 3.52 -52.22
CA PRO A 26 18.02 4.53 -52.35
C PRO A 26 17.37 4.58 -53.74
N SER A 27 18.03 4.03 -54.77
CA SER A 27 17.51 4.02 -56.14
C SER A 27 16.37 3.01 -56.28
N ARG A 28 15.30 3.43 -56.97
CA ARG A 28 14.18 2.57 -57.37
C ARG A 28 14.22 2.23 -58.87
N LYS A 29 15.33 2.56 -59.56
CA LYS A 29 15.45 2.36 -61.01
C LYS A 29 15.83 0.92 -61.33
N GLY A 30 14.84 0.16 -61.80
CA GLY A 30 15.00 -1.23 -62.23
C GLY A 30 14.69 -2.28 -61.15
N LYS A 31 14.42 -3.52 -61.58
CA LYS A 31 13.94 -4.62 -60.72
C LYS A 31 14.89 -4.95 -59.57
N LYS A 32 16.21 -4.94 -59.82
CA LYS A 32 17.24 -5.24 -58.80
C LYS A 32 17.30 -4.17 -57.70
N ALA A 33 17.14 -2.90 -58.07
CA ALA A 33 17.17 -1.79 -57.14
C ALA A 33 15.88 -1.75 -56.30
N TRP A 34 14.73 -2.03 -56.93
CA TRP A 34 13.44 -2.11 -56.23
C TRP A 34 13.42 -3.17 -55.13
N ARG A 35 13.91 -4.39 -55.40
CA ARG A 35 14.04 -5.47 -54.39
C ARG A 35 14.87 -5.10 -53.15
N LYS A 36 15.77 -4.13 -53.27
CA LYS A 36 16.64 -3.66 -52.17
C LYS A 36 16.09 -2.40 -51.48
N ASN A 37 15.07 -1.77 -52.03
CA ASN A 37 14.48 -0.54 -51.48
C ASN A 37 13.17 -0.79 -50.73
N VAL A 38 12.48 -1.89 -51.07
CA VAL A 38 11.24 -2.29 -50.38
C VAL A 38 11.56 -2.64 -48.93
N ASP A 39 10.76 -2.08 -48.03
CA ASP A 39 10.85 -2.30 -46.60
C ASP A 39 9.93 -3.45 -46.21
N LEU A 40 10.49 -4.51 -45.65
CA LEU A 40 9.76 -5.69 -45.16
C LEU A 40 9.93 -5.88 -43.65
N GLN A 41 10.49 -4.88 -42.94
CA GLN A 41 10.84 -5.03 -41.52
C GLN A 41 9.64 -5.39 -40.64
N GLU A 42 8.48 -4.81 -40.91
CA GLU A 42 7.24 -5.11 -40.19
C GLU A 42 6.78 -6.56 -40.41
N VAL A 43 6.84 -7.04 -41.66
CA VAL A 43 6.46 -8.41 -42.01
C VAL A 43 7.44 -9.41 -41.42
N GLU A 44 8.74 -9.11 -41.50
CA GLU A 44 9.79 -9.94 -40.90
C GLU A 44 9.67 -9.99 -39.38
N ALA A 45 9.36 -8.86 -38.72
CA ALA A 45 9.13 -8.80 -37.28
C ALA A 45 7.92 -9.64 -36.87
N GLY A 46 6.79 -9.55 -37.59
CA GLY A 46 5.62 -10.38 -37.31
C GLY A 46 5.90 -11.88 -37.50
N ILE A 47 6.68 -12.26 -38.52
CA ILE A 47 7.08 -13.67 -38.71
C ILE A 47 8.02 -14.13 -37.58
N GLU A 48 8.93 -13.28 -37.11
CA GLU A 48 9.86 -13.64 -36.03
C GLU A 48 9.16 -13.70 -34.66
N GLU A 49 8.16 -12.85 -34.42
CA GLU A 49 7.28 -12.93 -33.26
C GLU A 49 6.50 -14.25 -33.24
N LEU A 50 5.91 -14.64 -34.37
CA LEU A 50 5.25 -15.95 -34.52
C LEU A 50 6.21 -17.12 -34.24
N ARG A 51 7.47 -17.04 -34.70
CA ARG A 51 8.49 -18.07 -34.35
C ARG A 51 8.88 -18.03 -32.88
N ALA A 52 8.88 -16.86 -32.25
CA ALA A 52 9.15 -16.74 -30.82
C ALA A 52 8.01 -17.37 -30.00
N GLU A 53 6.77 -17.18 -30.40
CA GLU A 53 5.61 -17.87 -29.84
C GLU A 53 5.74 -19.40 -29.98
N GLU A 54 6.10 -19.89 -31.16
CA GLU A 54 6.34 -21.32 -31.38
C GLU A 54 7.46 -21.86 -30.47
N ARG A 55 8.56 -21.11 -30.28
CA ARG A 55 9.65 -21.52 -29.40
C ARG A 55 9.23 -21.58 -27.92
N ALA A 56 8.37 -20.68 -27.48
CA ALA A 56 7.94 -20.60 -26.08
C ALA A 56 6.81 -21.58 -25.75
N THR A 57 5.78 -21.64 -26.60
CA THR A 57 4.53 -22.38 -26.34
C THR A 57 4.48 -23.71 -27.11
N GLY A 58 5.31 -23.88 -28.14
CA GLY A 58 5.34 -25.06 -29.02
C GLY A 58 4.43 -24.96 -30.25
N THR A 59 3.48 -24.03 -30.26
CA THR A 59 2.54 -23.77 -31.38
C THR A 59 2.18 -22.29 -31.42
N PHE A 60 1.75 -21.79 -32.58
CA PHE A 60 1.21 -20.42 -32.68
C PHE A 60 -0.03 -20.21 -31.80
N LEU A 61 -0.12 -19.05 -31.14
CA LEU A 61 -1.23 -18.72 -30.23
C LEU A 61 -2.59 -18.75 -30.95
N HIS A 62 -2.66 -18.22 -32.17
CA HIS A 62 -3.89 -18.14 -32.96
C HIS A 62 -4.44 -19.50 -33.43
N LYS A 63 -3.68 -20.60 -33.28
CA LYS A 63 -4.15 -21.96 -33.60
C LYS A 63 -4.62 -22.73 -32.38
N GLN A 64 -4.24 -22.30 -31.17
CA GLN A 64 -4.73 -22.93 -29.95
C GLN A 64 -6.19 -22.57 -29.71
N GLN A 65 -6.93 -23.52 -29.16
CA GLN A 65 -8.30 -23.26 -28.72
C GLN A 65 -8.29 -22.53 -27.38
N ASP A 66 -9.30 -21.70 -27.13
CA ASP A 66 -9.41 -20.94 -25.89
C ASP A 66 -9.36 -21.83 -24.64
N ASP A 67 -9.90 -23.05 -24.72
CA ASP A 67 -9.88 -24.05 -23.65
C ASP A 67 -8.46 -24.48 -23.22
N GLN A 68 -7.47 -24.35 -24.10
CA GLN A 68 -6.06 -24.66 -23.81
C GLN A 68 -5.31 -23.46 -23.22
N LEU A 69 -5.74 -22.24 -23.59
CA LEU A 69 -5.11 -20.99 -23.17
C LEU A 69 -5.65 -20.51 -21.82
N PHE A 70 -6.92 -20.79 -21.54
CA PHE A 70 -7.63 -20.26 -20.38
C PHE A 70 -8.24 -21.38 -19.56
N VAL A 71 -8.08 -21.29 -18.24
CA VAL A 71 -8.76 -22.15 -17.28
C VAL A 71 -9.65 -21.28 -16.42
N ILE A 72 -10.94 -21.59 -16.37
CA ILE A 72 -11.89 -20.92 -15.49
C ILE A 72 -11.76 -21.55 -14.11
N ASP A 73 -10.94 -20.95 -13.26
CA ASP A 73 -10.85 -21.37 -11.86
C ASP A 73 -12.04 -20.83 -11.05
N VAL A 74 -13.01 -21.72 -10.81
CA VAL A 74 -14.20 -21.45 -10.01
C VAL A 74 -13.91 -21.63 -8.50
N LYS A 75 -12.83 -22.32 -8.14
CA LYS A 75 -12.56 -22.76 -6.76
C LYS A 75 -11.24 -22.20 -6.25
N GLY A 76 -11.32 -21.21 -5.35
CA GLY A 76 -10.13 -20.68 -4.70
C GLY A 76 -9.39 -21.71 -3.82
N ASP A 77 -8.08 -21.50 -3.66
CA ASP A 77 -7.18 -22.36 -2.90
C ASP A 77 -7.61 -22.57 -1.43
N GLU A 78 -7.99 -23.79 -1.08
CA GLU A 78 -8.43 -24.15 0.27
C GLU A 78 -7.31 -24.02 1.32
N LYS A 79 -6.06 -24.19 0.89
CA LYS A 79 -4.86 -24.02 1.74
C LYS A 79 -4.70 -22.56 2.17
N ILE A 80 -4.94 -21.61 1.28
CA ILE A 80 -4.88 -20.18 1.58
C ILE A 80 -6.07 -19.78 2.46
N ARG A 81 -7.26 -20.33 2.17
CA ARG A 81 -8.47 -20.08 2.97
C ARG A 81 -8.37 -20.60 4.41
N SER A 82 -7.57 -21.64 4.64
CA SER A 82 -7.32 -22.17 5.99
C SER A 82 -6.19 -21.46 6.74
N SER A 83 -5.19 -20.92 6.03
CA SER A 83 -4.07 -20.18 6.65
C SER A 83 -4.44 -18.74 7.01
N LEU A 84 -5.35 -18.12 6.27
CA LEU A 84 -5.79 -16.76 6.55
C LEU A 84 -6.77 -16.71 7.74
N PRO A 85 -6.62 -15.73 8.65
CA PRO A 85 -7.54 -15.59 9.78
C PRO A 85 -8.93 -15.24 9.27
N LYS A 86 -9.90 -16.13 9.54
CA LYS A 86 -11.31 -15.89 9.22
C LYS A 86 -11.82 -14.68 10.02
N PHE A 87 -12.61 -13.84 9.36
CA PHE A 87 -13.30 -12.73 10.02
C PHE A 87 -14.19 -13.27 11.15
N LYS A 88 -13.95 -12.85 12.39
CA LYS A 88 -14.81 -13.12 13.52
C LYS A 88 -15.51 -11.83 13.91
N ALA A 89 -16.84 -11.80 13.82
CA ALA A 89 -17.65 -10.61 14.12
C ALA A 89 -17.54 -10.17 15.60
N SER A 90 -17.15 -11.08 16.50
CA SER A 90 -16.93 -10.79 17.92
C SER A 90 -15.55 -10.17 18.22
N GLU A 91 -14.61 -10.21 17.28
CA GLU A 91 -13.29 -9.60 17.46
C GLU A 91 -13.35 -8.11 17.12
N LEU A 92 -13.08 -7.26 18.11
CA LEU A 92 -13.03 -5.81 17.93
C LEU A 92 -11.88 -5.43 16.99
N THR A 93 -12.07 -4.39 16.17
CA THR A 93 -11.06 -3.88 15.23
C THR A 93 -9.73 -3.54 15.92
N SER A 94 -9.79 -2.97 17.12
CA SER A 94 -8.63 -2.69 17.95
C SER A 94 -7.84 -3.95 18.32
N THR A 95 -8.52 -5.02 18.73
CA THR A 95 -7.88 -6.30 19.08
C THR A 95 -7.25 -6.97 17.86
N LYS A 96 -7.86 -6.81 16.68
CA LYS A 96 -7.33 -7.32 15.41
C LYS A 96 -6.04 -6.59 15.01
N ILE A 97 -6.02 -5.26 15.09
CA ILE A 97 -4.83 -4.44 14.81
C ILE A 97 -3.69 -4.81 15.77
N LEU A 98 -3.98 -4.99 17.05
CA LEU A 98 -3.00 -5.41 18.06
C LEU A 98 -2.51 -6.85 17.87
N ALA A 99 -3.30 -7.73 17.24
CA ALA A 99 -2.91 -9.10 16.94
C ALA A 99 -2.02 -9.21 15.69
N GLN A 100 -2.16 -8.28 14.74
CA GLN A 100 -1.39 -8.23 13.49
C GLN A 100 0.01 -7.59 13.65
N ARG A 101 0.47 -7.36 14.88
CA ARG A 101 1.87 -6.95 15.12
C ARG A 101 2.83 -8.02 14.59
N SER A 102 3.91 -7.55 13.97
CA SER A 102 4.96 -8.29 13.24
C SER A 102 5.14 -9.76 13.63
N ALA A 103 5.40 -10.62 12.62
CA ALA A 103 5.76 -12.03 12.82
C ALA A 103 6.95 -12.24 13.78
N VAL A 104 7.79 -11.20 13.93
CA VAL A 104 8.83 -11.15 14.94
C VAL A 104 8.20 -10.78 16.29
N PRO A 105 8.28 -11.66 17.31
CA PRO A 105 7.79 -11.34 18.64
C PRO A 105 8.52 -10.12 19.20
N ALA A 106 7.81 -9.25 19.92
CA ALA A 106 8.42 -8.11 20.57
C ALA A 106 9.59 -8.55 21.47
N VAL A 107 10.73 -7.86 21.36
CA VAL A 107 11.88 -8.07 22.24
C VAL A 107 11.45 -7.70 23.65
N VAL A 108 11.15 -8.71 24.47
CA VAL A 108 10.71 -8.48 25.84
C VAL A 108 11.93 -8.06 26.64
N SER A 109 12.04 -6.78 26.99
CA SER A 109 13.15 -6.22 27.79
C SER A 109 13.25 -6.81 29.20
N ARG A 110 12.22 -7.55 29.62
CA ARG A 110 12.17 -8.30 30.87
C ARG A 110 11.73 -9.72 30.55
N THR A 111 12.47 -10.72 31.01
CA THR A 111 11.99 -12.10 30.95
C THR A 111 10.69 -12.19 31.75
N THR A 112 9.53 -12.08 31.09
CA THR A 112 8.25 -12.38 31.74
C THR A 112 8.35 -13.86 32.04
N THR A 113 8.58 -14.19 33.30
CA THR A 113 8.74 -15.56 33.77
C THR A 113 7.68 -16.41 33.08
N ALA A 114 8.14 -17.36 32.25
CA ALA A 114 7.29 -18.28 31.50
C ALA A 114 6.08 -18.65 32.33
N LYS A 115 4.86 -18.50 31.77
CA LYS A 115 3.55 -18.80 32.39
C LYS A 115 3.75 -19.75 33.57
N LYS A 116 3.91 -19.21 34.79
CA LYS A 116 4.09 -20.06 35.95
C LYS A 116 2.80 -20.86 36.01
N ARG A 117 2.88 -22.16 35.76
CA ARG A 117 1.78 -23.10 35.99
C ARG A 117 1.23 -22.72 37.36
N LYS A 118 -0.08 -22.42 37.44
CA LYS A 118 -0.70 -22.12 38.72
C LYS A 118 -0.38 -23.31 39.62
N SER A 119 0.47 -23.09 40.60
CA SER A 119 0.81 -24.11 41.59
C SER A 119 -0.51 -24.63 42.18
N PRO A 120 -0.66 -25.93 42.43
CA PRO A 120 -1.92 -26.50 42.91
C PRO A 120 -2.37 -25.97 44.28
N LEU A 121 -1.50 -25.23 44.99
CA LEU A 121 -1.80 -24.67 46.30
C LEU A 121 -2.61 -23.37 46.20
N SER A 122 -3.67 -23.29 47.02
CA SER A 122 -4.43 -22.08 47.27
C SER A 122 -3.52 -20.95 47.79
N SER A 123 -3.93 -19.70 47.58
CA SER A 123 -3.24 -18.54 48.15
C SER A 123 -3.14 -18.66 49.68
N GLU A 124 -4.18 -19.19 50.32
CA GLU A 124 -4.26 -19.38 51.76
C GLU A 124 -3.27 -20.43 52.27
N ASP A 125 -3.17 -21.58 51.58
CA ASP A 125 -2.23 -22.65 51.94
C ASP A 125 -0.77 -22.19 51.80
N LYS A 126 -0.48 -21.40 50.76
CA LYS A 126 0.85 -20.78 50.61
C LYS A 126 1.15 -19.83 51.76
N ASN A 127 0.20 -19.01 52.16
CA ASN A 127 0.37 -18.10 53.29
C ASN A 127 0.58 -18.86 54.61
N ARG A 128 -0.13 -19.98 54.82
CA ARG A 128 0.06 -20.87 55.97
C ARG A 128 1.46 -21.50 55.99
N LEU A 129 1.95 -22.01 54.85
CA LEU A 129 3.27 -22.62 54.73
C LEU A 129 4.41 -21.60 54.89
N LEU A 130 4.24 -20.38 54.37
CA LEU A 130 5.21 -19.28 54.56
C LEU A 130 5.31 -18.89 56.04
N ARG A 131 4.18 -18.90 56.76
CA ARG A 131 4.14 -18.66 58.21
C ARG A 131 4.84 -19.78 59.00
N MET A 132 4.55 -21.04 58.67
CA MET A 132 5.21 -22.19 59.30
C MET A 132 6.73 -22.20 59.07
N SER A 133 7.17 -21.73 57.90
CA SER A 133 8.59 -21.61 57.56
C SER A 133 9.25 -20.31 58.02
N LYS A 134 8.56 -19.46 58.81
CA LYS A 134 9.03 -18.16 59.32
C LYS A 134 9.61 -17.24 58.23
N ARG A 135 9.07 -17.32 57.01
CA ARG A 135 9.51 -16.48 55.89
C ARG A 135 8.70 -15.18 55.87
N PRO A 136 9.35 -14.00 55.99
CA PRO A 136 8.63 -12.72 56.01
C PRO A 136 7.95 -12.45 54.66
N ARG A 137 6.70 -11.99 54.72
CA ARG A 137 5.94 -11.60 53.53
C ARG A 137 6.42 -10.22 53.06
N LYS A 138 6.88 -10.15 51.82
CA LYS A 138 7.20 -8.88 51.15
C LYS A 138 5.94 -8.28 50.54
N GLY A 139 5.57 -7.08 50.99
CA GLY A 139 4.53 -6.25 50.40
C GLY A 139 4.97 -5.58 49.11
N PRO A 140 4.10 -4.74 48.53
CA PRO A 140 4.51 -3.81 47.47
C PRO A 140 5.74 -3.02 47.95
N PHE A 141 6.74 -2.83 47.08
CA PHE A 141 8.03 -2.19 47.41
C PHE A 141 8.99 -2.98 48.31
N ASN A 142 8.86 -4.31 48.40
CA ASN A 142 9.74 -5.18 49.20
C ASN A 142 9.72 -4.91 50.72
N SER A 143 8.76 -4.13 51.23
CA SER A 143 8.58 -3.93 52.67
C SER A 143 8.14 -5.23 53.33
N VAL A 144 8.67 -5.54 54.51
CA VAL A 144 8.21 -6.69 55.30
C VAL A 144 6.92 -6.28 56.00
N VAL A 145 5.81 -6.94 55.68
CA VAL A 145 4.49 -6.63 56.24
C VAL A 145 4.01 -7.82 57.05
N ASP A 146 4.01 -7.68 58.38
CA ASP A 146 3.37 -8.65 59.28
C ASP A 146 1.92 -8.22 59.56
N PRO A 147 0.91 -9.04 59.19
CA PRO A 147 -0.50 -8.67 59.31
C PRO A 147 -1.03 -8.70 60.76
N THR A 148 -0.23 -9.14 61.73
CA THR A 148 -0.58 -9.16 63.16
C THR A 148 -0.20 -7.87 63.88
N GLU A 149 0.67 -7.05 63.29
CA GLU A 149 1.04 -5.75 63.83
C GLU A 149 0.12 -4.69 63.22
N PHE A 150 -1.03 -4.49 63.86
CA PHE A 150 -1.94 -3.40 63.49
C PHE A 150 -1.22 -2.07 63.75
N GLY A 151 -0.77 -1.41 62.68
CA GLY A 151 -0.10 -0.09 62.74
C GLY A 151 1.35 -0.04 62.26
N ALA A 152 2.01 -1.16 61.96
CA ALA A 152 3.42 -1.16 61.51
C ALA A 152 3.61 -0.96 59.99
N GLY A 153 2.55 -1.12 59.18
CA GLY A 153 2.63 -1.06 57.71
C GLY A 153 2.02 0.19 57.07
N SER A 154 1.36 1.05 57.85
CA SER A 154 0.69 2.26 57.37
C SER A 154 1.29 3.50 58.03
N ALA A 155 2.62 3.59 58.08
CA ALA A 155 3.26 4.88 58.27
C ALA A 155 2.81 5.75 57.09
N THR A 156 2.18 6.89 57.39
CA THR A 156 1.89 7.97 56.44
C THR A 156 3.20 8.50 55.91
N LEU A 157 3.82 7.76 55.00
CA LEU A 157 4.98 8.20 54.25
C LEU A 157 4.47 9.27 53.31
N GLU A 158 4.92 10.50 53.51
CA GLU A 158 4.55 11.60 52.63
C GLU A 158 4.78 11.19 51.17
N LEU A 159 3.81 11.51 50.32
CA LEU A 159 3.88 11.23 48.90
C LEU A 159 5.17 11.83 48.34
N SER A 160 5.95 11.03 47.61
CA SER A 160 7.22 11.49 47.04
C SER A 160 6.98 12.70 46.13
N GLU A 161 7.99 13.57 46.00
CA GLU A 161 7.92 14.75 45.13
C GLU A 161 7.51 14.39 43.70
N ALA A 162 7.94 13.22 43.20
CA ALA A 162 7.53 12.70 41.90
C ALA A 162 6.01 12.43 41.79
N VAL A 163 5.37 11.99 42.87
CA VAL A 163 3.91 11.77 42.91
C VAL A 163 3.16 13.10 43.09
N LYS A 164 3.73 14.06 43.82
CA LYS A 164 3.20 15.43 43.91
C LYS A 164 3.23 16.14 42.54
N ASN A 165 4.24 15.83 41.72
CA ASN A 165 4.40 16.37 40.37
C ASN A 165 3.67 15.54 39.29
N SER A 166 3.15 14.36 39.62
CA SER A 166 2.40 13.54 38.66
C SER A 166 1.04 14.20 38.35
N GLY A 167 0.86 14.65 37.11
CA GLY A 167 -0.35 15.34 36.65
C GLY A 167 -0.12 16.73 36.03
N ALA A 168 1.08 17.30 36.16
CA ALA A 168 1.46 18.56 35.50
C ALA A 168 1.81 18.41 34.00
N TYR A 169 1.80 17.18 33.47
CA TYR A 169 2.11 16.89 32.07
C TYR A 169 0.82 16.80 31.24
N ASP A 170 0.56 17.82 30.42
CA ASP A 170 -0.53 17.84 29.44
C ASP A 170 -0.02 17.33 28.08
N PRO A 171 -0.45 16.14 27.62
CA PRO A 171 -0.03 15.57 26.34
C PRO A 171 -0.59 16.30 25.10
N TRP A 172 -1.51 17.25 25.27
CA TRP A 172 -2.10 18.04 24.19
C TRP A 172 -1.59 19.48 24.14
N ALA A 173 -0.81 19.90 25.14
CA ALA A 173 -0.12 21.17 25.08
C ALA A 173 0.95 21.13 23.97
N PRO A 174 1.16 22.24 23.23
CA PRO A 174 2.30 22.32 22.33
C PRO A 174 3.56 22.09 23.15
N ALA A 175 4.38 21.12 22.72
CA ALA A 175 5.60 20.79 23.45
C ALA A 175 6.45 22.05 23.60
N GLU A 176 6.61 22.51 24.84
CA GLU A 176 7.61 23.53 25.14
C GLU A 176 8.96 22.95 24.73
N GLU A 177 9.66 23.65 23.83
CA GLU A 177 11.01 23.32 23.43
C GLU A 177 11.89 23.47 24.67
N VAL A 178 12.07 22.38 25.41
CA VAL A 178 13.05 22.31 26.48
C VAL A 178 14.39 22.62 25.81
N GLU A 179 14.95 23.79 26.14
CA GLU A 179 16.26 24.20 25.67
C GLU A 179 17.24 23.08 26.01
N GLU A 180 17.72 22.38 24.97
CA GLU A 180 18.67 21.29 25.12
C GLU A 180 19.95 21.87 25.72
N ILE A 181 20.12 21.69 27.03
CA ILE A 181 21.37 22.01 27.73
C ILE A 181 22.45 21.15 27.05
N LYS A 182 23.43 21.81 26.42
CA LYS A 182 24.46 21.16 25.63
C LYS A 182 25.46 20.46 26.53
N ASP A 183 25.16 19.22 26.90
CA ASP A 183 25.98 18.39 27.79
C ASP A 183 27.30 17.86 27.14
N GLY A 184 27.73 18.43 26.02
CA GLY A 184 28.99 18.06 25.34
C GLY A 184 29.01 16.65 24.70
N LEU A 185 27.91 15.89 24.77
CA LEU A 185 27.75 14.54 24.20
C LEU A 185 27.14 14.52 22.79
N GLU A 186 27.07 15.65 22.10
CA GLU A 186 26.40 15.83 20.80
C GLU A 186 26.94 14.91 19.69
N THR A 187 28.21 14.48 19.78
CA THR A 187 28.86 13.57 18.83
C THR A 187 28.42 12.11 18.95
N VAL A 188 27.82 11.71 20.08
CA VAL A 188 27.35 10.33 20.34
C VAL A 188 25.85 10.18 20.04
N GLN A 189 25.13 11.29 19.95
CA GLN A 189 23.70 11.31 19.62
C GLN A 189 23.50 10.88 18.16
N PRO A 190 22.65 9.86 17.88
CA PRO A 190 22.36 9.48 16.52
C PRO A 190 21.68 10.64 15.80
N LYS A 191 22.29 11.10 14.69
CA LYS A 191 21.72 12.18 13.88
C LYS A 191 20.31 11.80 13.42
N LYS A 192 19.33 12.67 13.66
CA LYS A 192 17.97 12.52 13.13
C LYS A 192 18.05 12.45 11.59
N VAL A 193 17.81 11.26 11.03
CA VAL A 193 17.84 11.05 9.58
C VAL A 193 16.68 11.81 8.96
N LYS A 194 16.98 12.75 8.05
CA LYS A 194 15.96 13.47 7.28
C LYS A 194 15.29 12.50 6.31
N VAL A 195 13.99 12.30 6.45
CA VAL A 195 13.22 11.45 5.54
C VAL A 195 13.14 12.15 4.17
N PRO A 196 13.41 11.46 3.05
CA PRO A 196 13.22 12.04 1.72
C PRO A 196 11.75 12.40 1.50
N VAL A 197 11.49 13.61 1.00
CA VAL A 197 10.15 14.08 0.67
C VAL A 197 9.75 13.50 -0.69
N HIS A 198 8.84 12.54 -0.69
CA HIS A 198 8.25 11.97 -1.90
C HIS A 198 6.88 12.59 -2.16
N SER A 199 6.52 12.82 -3.43
CA SER A 199 5.17 13.25 -3.80
C SER A 199 4.17 12.15 -3.43
N HIS A 200 3.17 12.46 -2.60
CA HIS A 200 2.12 11.50 -2.32
C HIS A 200 1.11 11.46 -3.49
N PRO A 201 0.51 10.31 -3.81
CA PRO A 201 -0.50 10.24 -4.86
C PRO A 201 -1.72 11.11 -4.53
N ARG A 202 -1.97 11.38 -3.24
CA ARG A 202 -3.02 12.32 -2.80
C ARG A 202 -2.78 13.75 -3.28
N ASP A 203 -1.54 14.19 -3.36
CA ASP A 203 -1.20 15.55 -3.80
C ASP A 203 -1.55 15.78 -5.28
N LYS A 204 -1.72 14.69 -6.05
CA LYS A 204 -2.08 14.71 -7.47
C LYS A 204 -3.59 14.60 -7.71
N ILE A 205 -4.38 14.33 -6.66
CA ILE A 205 -5.83 14.18 -6.77
C ILE A 205 -6.47 15.52 -6.44
N GLU A 206 -6.81 16.29 -7.47
CA GLU A 206 -7.51 17.58 -7.34
C GLU A 206 -9.03 17.42 -7.15
N VAL A 207 -9.53 16.19 -7.17
CA VAL A 207 -10.97 15.90 -7.06
C VAL A 207 -11.41 16.00 -5.59
N PRO A 208 -12.49 16.74 -5.29
CA PRO A 208 -13.00 16.81 -3.92
C PRO A 208 -13.45 15.42 -3.45
N ALA A 209 -13.37 15.19 -2.15
CA ALA A 209 -13.72 13.89 -1.56
C ALA A 209 -15.19 13.49 -1.81
N ILE A 210 -16.08 14.48 -2.00
CA ILE A 210 -17.50 14.30 -2.30
C ILE A 210 -17.88 15.26 -3.41
N LEU A 211 -18.56 14.75 -4.45
CA LEU A 211 -19.19 15.59 -5.47
C LEU A 211 -20.59 15.95 -5.01
N GLU A 212 -20.86 17.24 -4.84
CA GLU A 212 -22.19 17.71 -4.46
C GLU A 212 -23.18 17.48 -5.61
N PRO A 213 -24.36 16.88 -5.35
CA PRO A 213 -25.36 16.67 -6.38
C PRO A 213 -25.97 17.99 -6.83
N HIS A 214 -26.28 18.11 -8.12
CA HIS A 214 -26.96 19.30 -8.66
C HIS A 214 -28.38 19.38 -8.12
N GLN A 215 -28.85 20.58 -7.74
CA GLN A 215 -30.20 20.79 -7.17
C GLN A 215 -31.34 20.23 -8.03
N GLY A 216 -31.15 20.18 -9.36
CA GLY A 216 -32.09 19.60 -10.31
C GLY A 216 -32.34 18.09 -10.14
N THR A 217 -31.53 17.36 -9.39
CA THR A 217 -31.71 15.92 -9.11
C THR A 217 -32.63 15.62 -7.93
N SER A 218 -33.10 16.65 -7.22
CA SER A 218 -34.05 16.47 -6.12
C SER A 218 -35.43 16.02 -6.65
N TYR A 219 -36.24 15.39 -5.80
CA TYR A 219 -37.58 14.90 -6.19
C TYR A 219 -38.55 16.03 -6.56
N ASN A 220 -38.33 17.23 -6.01
CA ASN A 220 -39.10 18.44 -6.32
C ASN A 220 -38.13 19.62 -6.56
N PRO A 221 -37.45 19.65 -7.72
CA PRO A 221 -36.47 20.69 -8.02
C PRO A 221 -37.15 21.98 -8.47
N PRO A 222 -36.53 23.16 -8.26
CA PRO A 222 -36.99 24.37 -8.92
C PRO A 222 -36.85 24.21 -10.44
N ALA A 223 -37.83 24.69 -11.20
CA ALA A 223 -37.91 24.47 -12.65
C ALA A 223 -36.63 24.88 -13.40
N VAL A 224 -35.99 25.97 -12.97
CA VAL A 224 -34.73 26.47 -13.53
C VAL A 224 -33.61 25.45 -13.35
N ALA A 225 -33.40 24.93 -12.14
CA ALA A 225 -32.32 23.97 -11.88
C ALA A 225 -32.55 22.62 -12.59
N HIS A 226 -33.80 22.22 -12.78
CA HIS A 226 -34.12 21.03 -13.57
C HIS A 226 -33.81 21.22 -15.05
N GLN A 227 -34.18 22.37 -15.63
CA GLN A 227 -33.85 22.70 -17.02
C GLN A 227 -32.35 22.80 -17.24
N GLU A 228 -31.61 23.45 -16.32
CA GLU A 228 -30.15 23.52 -16.36
C GLU A 228 -29.51 22.12 -16.35
N LEU A 229 -30.05 21.21 -15.53
CA LEU A 229 -29.57 19.82 -15.49
C LEU A 229 -29.78 19.13 -16.84
N LEU A 230 -30.97 19.26 -17.43
CA LEU A 230 -31.29 18.66 -18.72
C LEU A 230 -30.39 19.22 -19.84
N LEU A 231 -30.14 20.52 -19.85
CA LEU A 231 -29.23 21.16 -20.80
C LEU A 231 -27.80 20.64 -20.65
N LYS A 232 -27.29 20.51 -19.42
CA LYS A 232 -25.97 19.92 -19.17
C LYS A 232 -25.89 18.48 -19.67
N ALA A 233 -26.93 17.67 -19.45
CA ALA A 233 -26.97 16.30 -19.94
C ALA A 233 -26.99 16.25 -21.48
N HIS A 234 -27.74 17.14 -22.12
CA HIS A 234 -27.79 17.27 -23.57
C HIS A 234 -26.41 17.60 -24.17
N GLU A 235 -25.71 18.59 -23.63
CA GLU A 235 -24.37 18.97 -24.11
C GLU A 235 -23.35 17.83 -24.00
N ILE A 236 -23.46 16.99 -22.97
CA ILE A 236 -22.59 15.82 -22.78
C ILE A 236 -22.86 14.77 -23.86
N GLU A 237 -24.13 14.48 -24.14
CA GLU A 237 -24.52 13.54 -25.19
C GLU A 237 -24.16 14.05 -26.59
N GLU A 238 -24.35 15.34 -26.89
CA GLU A 238 -23.89 15.94 -28.15
C GLU A 238 -22.40 15.75 -28.35
N LYS A 239 -21.58 16.08 -27.33
CA LYS A 239 -20.13 15.87 -27.37
C LYS A 239 -19.77 14.39 -27.54
N ARG A 240 -20.54 13.47 -26.96
CA ARG A 240 -20.34 12.02 -27.11
C ARG A 240 -20.61 11.57 -28.54
N VAL A 241 -21.72 12.02 -29.13
CA VAL A 241 -22.11 11.71 -30.51
C VAL A 241 -21.09 12.28 -31.50
N GLU A 242 -20.66 13.53 -31.33
CA GLU A 242 -19.63 14.14 -32.18
C GLU A 242 -18.31 13.36 -32.14
N LYS A 243 -17.86 12.96 -30.95
CA LYS A 243 -16.63 12.16 -30.79
C LYS A 243 -16.79 10.80 -31.47
N ALA A 244 -17.95 10.15 -31.33
CA ALA A 244 -18.23 8.89 -32.00
C ALA A 244 -18.22 9.03 -33.53
N ALA A 245 -18.81 10.10 -34.06
CA ALA A 245 -18.79 10.40 -35.50
C ALA A 245 -17.37 10.64 -36.01
N LYS A 246 -16.58 11.48 -35.32
CA LYS A 246 -15.17 11.72 -35.64
C LYS A 246 -14.36 10.42 -35.64
N LEU A 247 -14.56 9.55 -34.64
CA LEU A 247 -13.89 8.26 -34.59
C LEU A 247 -14.33 7.33 -35.74
N ALA A 248 -15.62 7.30 -36.09
CA ALA A 248 -16.10 6.54 -37.24
C ALA A 248 -15.50 7.02 -38.56
N GLU A 249 -15.39 8.33 -38.76
CA GLU A 249 -14.71 8.91 -39.92
C GLU A 249 -13.23 8.54 -39.97
N THR A 250 -12.53 8.56 -38.84
CA THR A 250 -11.11 8.14 -38.80
C THR A 250 -10.95 6.65 -39.10
N LYS A 251 -11.87 5.81 -38.63
CA LYS A 251 -11.88 4.36 -38.93
C LYS A 251 -12.20 4.07 -40.40
N ALA A 252 -13.06 4.85 -41.04
CA ALA A 252 -13.40 4.67 -42.45
C ALA A 252 -12.29 5.15 -43.40
N LYS A 253 -11.39 6.02 -42.92
CA LYS A 253 -10.25 6.55 -43.70
C LYS A 253 -9.00 5.67 -43.62
N ASN A 254 -8.91 4.78 -42.62
CA ASN A 254 -7.82 3.81 -42.45
C ASN A 254 -8.22 2.45 -43.04
#